data_AF-A0A6L8CW25-F1
#
_entry.id   AF-A0A6L8CW25-F1
#
_cell.length_a   1.000
_cell.length_b   1.000
_cell.length_c   1.000
_cell.angle_alpha   90.00
_cell.angle_beta   90.00
_cell.angle_gamma   90.00
#
_symmetry.space_group_name_H-M   'P 1'
#
loop_
_entity.id
_entity.type
_entity.pdbx_description
1 polymer ?
#
loop_
_entity_poly.entity_id
_entity_poly.type
_entity_poly.pdbx_seq_one_letter_code
_entity_poly.pdbx_strand_id
1 'polypeptide(L)'
;MTIRWARLFWLLPGLLMVCGRAGAFESTELVIPRSQWPEYVNSSSIAELPQVRQVLRQFDEGGRFRIIVRYPGGTANARWAGELIGWFIAHGVPGQYINRELGTGDPDSLLLLLVTGN
;
A
#
# COMPACT_ATOMS: atom_id res chain seq x y z
N MET A 1 27.53 51.51 49.28
CA MET A 1 26.48 51.40 48.24
C MET A 1 26.77 50.16 47.41
N THR A 2 25.85 49.20 47.39
CA THR A 2 26.04 47.83 46.87
C THR A 2 25.26 47.66 45.57
N ILE A 3 25.87 47.17 44.48
CA ILE A 3 25.11 46.57 43.37
C ILE A 3 25.71 45.21 43.06
N ARG A 4 24.91 44.21 43.40
CA ARG A 4 25.17 42.77 43.36
C ARG A 4 24.92 42.29 41.93
N TRP A 5 25.82 41.45 41.45
CA TRP A 5 25.69 40.68 40.22
C TRP A 5 24.42 39.82 40.32
N ALA A 6 23.34 40.25 39.66
CA ALA A 6 22.09 39.50 39.61
C ALA A 6 22.24 38.36 38.60
N ARG A 7 22.49 37.18 39.19
CA ARG A 7 22.21 35.87 38.65
C ARG A 7 20.80 35.76 38.07
N LEU A 8 20.64 34.78 37.18
CA LEU A 8 19.39 34.24 36.63
C LEU A 8 18.69 35.09 35.55
N PHE A 9 19.23 35.07 34.33
CA PHE A 9 18.35 35.10 33.16
C PHE A 9 18.06 33.66 32.75
N TRP A 10 16.83 33.29 33.03
CA TRP A 10 16.20 31.99 32.91
C TRP A 10 16.52 31.21 31.62
N LEU A 11 16.80 29.92 31.83
CA LEU A 11 16.78 28.84 30.85
C LEU A 11 15.40 28.74 30.18
N LEU A 12 15.29 29.11 28.91
CA LEU A 12 14.25 28.60 28.02
C LEU A 12 14.83 28.42 26.60
N PRO A 13 15.31 27.22 26.28
CA PRO A 13 15.05 26.66 24.97
C PRO A 13 14.46 25.26 25.17
N GLY A 14 13.25 25.23 25.73
CA GLY A 14 12.54 24.00 26.07
C GLY A 14 11.35 23.74 25.17
N LEU A 15 11.35 24.23 23.93
CA LEU A 15 10.38 23.80 22.91
C LEU A 15 11.10 22.96 21.87
N LEU A 16 11.59 21.80 22.30
CA LEU A 16 11.83 20.70 21.39
C LEU A 16 10.45 20.27 20.90
N MET A 17 10.03 20.92 19.81
CA MET A 17 8.94 20.50 18.97
C MET A 17 9.25 19.07 18.53
N VAL A 18 8.79 18.10 19.30
CA VAL A 18 8.71 16.71 18.88
C VAL A 18 7.68 16.70 17.76
N CYS A 19 8.13 16.97 16.54
CA CYS A 19 7.41 16.54 15.35
C CYS A 19 7.28 15.02 15.50
N GLY A 20 6.07 14.57 15.84
CA GLY A 20 5.75 13.15 15.81
C GLY A 20 6.20 12.59 14.47
N ARG A 21 6.96 11.49 14.49
CA ARG A 21 7.28 10.73 13.28
C ARG A 21 5.96 10.36 12.62
N ALA A 22 5.54 11.12 11.61
CA ALA A 22 4.62 10.60 10.61
C ALA A 22 5.37 9.43 9.97
N GLY A 23 4.98 8.20 10.31
CA GLY A 23 5.56 7.02 9.66
C GLY A 23 5.36 7.18 8.15
N ALA A 24 6.46 7.16 7.40
CA ALA A 24 6.38 7.22 5.96
C ALA A 24 5.64 5.97 5.48
N PHE A 25 4.55 6.18 4.75
CA PHE A 25 3.93 5.11 3.99
C PHE A 25 4.60 5.08 2.62
N GLU A 26 5.24 3.97 2.31
CA GLU A 26 5.76 3.70 0.98
C GLU A 26 4.64 3.11 0.13
N SER A 27 4.50 3.60 -1.10
CA SER A 27 3.53 3.09 -2.06
C SER A 27 4.24 2.59 -3.30
N THR A 28 4.06 1.32 -3.63
CA THR A 28 4.53 0.73 -4.89
C THR A 28 3.36 0.52 -5.84
N GLU A 29 3.50 0.98 -7.07
CA GLU A 29 2.48 0.83 -8.11
C GLU A 29 2.86 -0.28 -9.09
N LEU A 30 1.94 -1.22 -9.35
CA LEU A 30 2.15 -2.34 -10.27
C LEU A 30 0.96 -2.44 -11.23
N VAL A 31 1.22 -2.39 -12.52
CA VAL A 31 0.20 -2.46 -13.55
C VAL A 31 0.11 -3.88 -14.09
N ILE A 32 -1.09 -4.46 -14.10
CA ILE A 32 -1.40 -5.74 -14.76
C ILE A 32 -2.21 -5.42 -16.02
N PRO A 33 -1.59 -5.39 -17.21
CA PRO A 33 -2.33 -5.22 -18.45
C PRO A 33 -3.17 -6.45 -18.76
N ARG A 34 -4.30 -6.25 -19.43
CA ARG A 34 -5.23 -7.34 -19.78
C ARG A 34 -4.58 -8.39 -20.66
N SER A 35 -3.65 -8.00 -21.51
CA SER A 35 -2.87 -8.88 -22.39
C SER A 35 -1.97 -9.87 -21.63
N GLN A 36 -1.60 -9.55 -20.38
CA GLN A 36 -0.79 -10.43 -19.54
C GLN A 36 -1.66 -11.38 -18.70
N TRP A 37 -2.98 -11.16 -18.67
CA TRP A 37 -3.86 -12.05 -17.93
C TRP A 37 -3.86 -13.46 -18.54
N PRO A 38 -3.72 -14.53 -17.75
CA PRO A 38 -3.67 -15.88 -18.29
C PRO A 38 -4.97 -16.24 -19.03
N GLU A 39 -4.82 -16.95 -20.15
CA GLU A 39 -5.97 -17.53 -20.87
C GLU A 39 -6.69 -18.57 -19.99
N TYR A 40 -5.92 -19.41 -19.30
CA TYR A 40 -6.41 -20.37 -18.31
C TYR A 40 -6.03 -19.92 -16.90
N VAL A 41 -7.03 -19.45 -16.16
CA VAL A 41 -6.84 -18.85 -14.84
C VAL A 41 -6.89 -19.94 -13.75
N ASN A 42 -5.78 -20.12 -13.04
CA ASN A 42 -5.67 -21.00 -11.88
C ASN A 42 -4.62 -20.43 -10.89
N SER A 43 -4.49 -21.05 -9.71
CA SER A 43 -3.58 -20.56 -8.67
C SER A 43 -2.14 -20.41 -9.17
N SER A 44 -1.64 -21.37 -9.95
CA SER A 44 -0.27 -21.35 -10.47
C SER A 44 -0.08 -20.27 -11.53
N SER A 45 -0.98 -20.16 -12.51
CA SER A 45 -0.85 -19.17 -13.58
C SER A 45 -0.94 -17.73 -13.07
N ILE A 46 -1.73 -17.48 -12.02
CA ILE A 46 -1.79 -16.17 -11.37
C ILE A 46 -0.54 -15.89 -10.54
N ALA A 47 0.00 -16.89 -9.83
CA ALA A 47 1.27 -16.75 -9.12
C ALA A 47 2.47 -16.56 -10.07
N GLU A 48 2.32 -16.82 -11.36
CA GLU A 48 3.33 -16.54 -12.38
C GLU A 48 3.33 -15.08 -12.86
N LEU A 49 2.31 -14.30 -12.53
CA LEU A 49 2.30 -12.87 -12.82
C LEU A 49 3.37 -12.16 -11.96
N PRO A 50 4.32 -11.40 -12.56
CA PRO A 50 5.39 -10.74 -11.83
C PRO A 50 4.86 -9.77 -10.77
N GLN A 51 3.76 -9.07 -11.05
CA GLN A 51 3.10 -8.15 -10.13
C GLN A 51 2.54 -8.88 -8.91
N VAL A 52 1.91 -10.04 -9.13
CA VAL A 52 1.36 -10.88 -8.06
C VAL A 52 2.49 -11.45 -7.20
N ARG A 53 3.56 -11.99 -7.82
CA ARG A 53 4.74 -12.45 -7.07
C ARG A 53 5.35 -11.37 -6.21
N GLN A 54 5.44 -10.15 -6.74
CA GLN A 54 6.00 -9.03 -6.00
C GLN A 54 5.16 -8.70 -4.77
N VAL A 55 3.84 -8.61 -4.92
CA VAL A 55 2.91 -8.42 -3.79
C VAL A 55 3.05 -9.54 -2.76
N LEU A 56 3.05 -10.80 -3.18
CA LEU A 56 3.16 -11.95 -2.29
C LEU A 56 4.51 -12.00 -1.55
N ARG A 57 5.60 -11.56 -2.19
CA ARG A 57 6.93 -11.48 -1.55
C ARG A 57 7.04 -10.36 -0.52
N GLN A 58 6.30 -9.26 -0.72
CA GLN A 58 6.33 -8.09 0.15
C GLN A 58 5.28 -8.16 1.26
N PHE A 59 4.32 -9.08 1.15
CA PHE A 59 3.29 -9.28 2.17
C PHE A 59 3.91 -9.78 3.48
N ASP A 60 3.59 -9.09 4.57
CA ASP A 60 4.03 -9.42 5.92
C ASP A 60 2.84 -9.34 6.89
N GLU A 61 2.51 -10.48 7.49
CA GLU A 61 1.42 -10.58 8.47
C GLU A 61 1.83 -9.93 9.79
N GLY A 62 1.19 -8.81 10.13
CA GLY A 62 1.50 -8.00 11.31
C GLY A 62 2.11 -6.64 10.98
N GLY A 63 2.54 -6.43 9.73
CA GLY A 63 2.92 -5.12 9.22
C GLY A 63 1.73 -4.21 8.91
N ARG A 64 1.99 -2.91 8.76
CA ARG A 64 1.01 -1.96 8.19
C ARG A 64 0.97 -2.13 6.68
N PHE A 65 0.35 -3.20 6.22
CA PHE A 65 0.27 -3.55 4.80
C PHE A 65 -1.15 -3.33 4.26
N ARG A 66 -1.28 -2.83 3.02
CA ARG A 66 -2.58 -2.77 2.32
C ARG A 66 -2.36 -2.92 0.82
N ILE A 67 -3.19 -3.73 0.20
CA ILE A 67 -3.29 -3.87 -1.25
C ILE A 67 -4.54 -3.12 -1.70
N ILE A 68 -4.40 -2.23 -2.67
CA ILE A 68 -5.53 -1.58 -3.32
C ILE A 68 -5.54 -2.03 -4.78
N VAL A 69 -6.60 -2.74 -5.17
CA VAL A 69 -6.85 -3.14 -6.56
C VAL A 69 -7.74 -2.10 -7.22
N ARG A 70 -7.12 -1.23 -7.99
CA ARG A 70 -7.82 -0.28 -8.86
C ARG A 70 -8.17 -0.95 -10.18
N TYR A 71 -9.40 -0.71 -10.62
CA TYR A 71 -9.91 -1.24 -11.89
C TYR A 71 -10.63 -0.14 -12.70
N PRO A 72 -10.66 -0.25 -14.04
CA PRO A 72 -11.45 0.64 -14.86
C PRO A 72 -12.94 0.40 -14.59
N GLY A 73 -13.79 1.38 -14.88
CA GLY A 73 -15.24 1.22 -14.68
C GLY A 73 -15.83 0.05 -15.48
N GLY A 74 -17.03 -0.39 -15.10
CA GLY A 74 -17.78 -1.44 -15.79
C GLY A 74 -17.75 -2.81 -15.10
N THR A 75 -18.76 -3.62 -15.39
CA THR A 75 -18.99 -4.91 -14.73
C THR A 75 -17.92 -5.95 -15.03
N ALA A 76 -17.44 -6.00 -16.27
CA ALA A 76 -16.36 -6.90 -16.68
C ALA A 76 -15.06 -6.64 -15.90
N ASN A 77 -14.67 -5.36 -15.78
CA ASN A 77 -13.49 -4.95 -15.06
C ASN A 77 -13.63 -5.16 -13.54
N ALA A 78 -14.83 -4.90 -12.99
CA ALA A 78 -15.12 -5.20 -11.58
C ALA A 78 -14.99 -6.70 -11.26
N ARG A 79 -15.43 -7.56 -12.19
CA ARG A 79 -15.29 -9.01 -12.08
C ARG A 79 -13.82 -9.42 -12.17
N TRP A 80 -13.07 -8.88 -13.12
CA TRP A 80 -11.64 -9.16 -13.26
C TRP A 80 -10.85 -8.80 -11.99
N ALA A 81 -11.11 -7.62 -11.41
CA ALA A 81 -10.53 -7.24 -10.12
C ALA A 81 -10.95 -8.19 -8.99
N GLY A 82 -12.21 -8.62 -8.96
CA GLY A 82 -12.71 -9.58 -7.99
C GLY A 82 -12.03 -10.95 -8.09
N GLU A 83 -11.79 -11.44 -9.31
CA GLU A 83 -11.03 -12.67 -9.56
C GLU A 83 -9.62 -12.55 -8.98
N LEU A 84 -8.90 -11.46 -9.27
CA LEU A 84 -7.56 -11.22 -8.72
C LEU A 84 -7.54 -11.22 -7.18
N ILE A 85 -8.51 -10.56 -6.55
CA ILE A 85 -8.65 -10.57 -5.09
C ILE A 85 -8.89 -11.99 -4.56
N GLY A 86 -9.78 -12.76 -5.22
CA GLY A 86 -10.02 -14.16 -4.88
C GLY A 86 -8.74 -14.99 -4.92
N TRP A 87 -7.88 -14.74 -5.91
CA TRP A 87 -6.59 -15.42 -6.00
C TRP A 87 -5.60 -14.99 -4.92
N PHE A 88 -5.52 -13.69 -4.58
CA PHE A 88 -4.70 -13.26 -3.45
C PHE A 88 -5.12 -13.95 -2.15
N ILE A 89 -6.44 -14.07 -1.91
CA ILE A 89 -6.98 -14.80 -0.76
C ILE A 89 -6.60 -16.28 -0.82
N ALA A 90 -6.72 -16.92 -1.98
CA ALA A 90 -6.31 -18.31 -2.16
C ALA A 90 -4.80 -18.53 -1.95
N HIS A 91 -3.98 -17.51 -2.17
CA HIS A 91 -2.53 -17.49 -1.90
C HIS A 91 -2.18 -17.06 -0.47
N GLY A 92 -3.18 -16.92 0.40
CA GLY A 92 -2.97 -16.71 1.83
C GLY A 92 -3.03 -15.25 2.28
N VAL A 93 -3.28 -14.28 1.39
CA VAL A 93 -3.45 -12.87 1.81
C VAL A 93 -4.85 -12.67 2.38
N PRO A 94 -5.02 -12.34 3.68
CA PRO A 94 -6.34 -12.15 4.26
C PRO A 94 -7.07 -10.98 3.61
N GLY A 95 -8.34 -11.18 3.24
CA GLY A 95 -9.12 -10.19 2.50
C GLY A 95 -9.25 -8.82 3.18
N GLN A 96 -9.09 -8.75 4.50
CA GLN A 96 -9.09 -7.48 5.26
C GLN A 96 -7.94 -6.52 4.88
N TYR A 97 -6.89 -7.04 4.25
CA TYR A 97 -5.77 -6.24 3.75
C TYR A 97 -5.98 -5.75 2.31
N ILE A 98 -7.07 -6.16 1.65
CA ILE A 98 -7.30 -5.94 0.22
C ILE A 98 -8.54 -5.08 0.01
N ASN A 99 -8.34 -3.90 -0.56
CA ASN A 99 -9.41 -3.01 -0.97
C ASN A 99 -9.54 -2.99 -2.49
N ARG A 100 -10.75 -2.75 -2.97
CA ARG A 100 -11.04 -2.55 -4.39
C ARG A 100 -11.52 -1.12 -4.61
N GLU A 101 -10.92 -0.42 -5.57
CA GLU A 101 -11.22 0.97 -5.87
C GLU A 101 -11.44 1.18 -7.37
N LEU A 102 -12.22 2.21 -7.74
CA LEU A 102 -12.37 2.61 -9.13
C LEU A 102 -11.22 3.52 -9.57
N GLY A 103 -10.88 3.47 -10.86
CA GLY A 103 -10.05 4.47 -11.51
C GLY A 103 -8.59 4.07 -11.66
N THR A 104 -8.30 3.30 -12.70
CA THR A 104 -6.93 2.98 -13.16
C THR A 104 -6.32 4.07 -14.04
N GLY A 105 -7.16 4.88 -14.70
CA GLY A 105 -6.72 5.82 -15.74
C GLY A 105 -6.47 5.17 -17.11
N ASP A 106 -6.50 3.84 -17.18
CA ASP A 106 -6.31 3.01 -18.38
C ASP A 106 -7.39 1.91 -18.42
N PRO A 107 -8.18 1.79 -19.51
CA PRO A 107 -9.26 0.82 -19.62
C PRO A 107 -8.81 -0.64 -19.71
N ASP A 108 -7.56 -0.90 -20.08
CA ASP A 108 -7.06 -2.25 -20.37
C ASP A 108 -6.07 -2.76 -19.33
N SER A 109 -6.11 -2.22 -18.11
CA SER A 109 -5.23 -2.65 -17.02
C SER A 109 -5.89 -2.62 -15.66
N LEU A 110 -5.39 -3.45 -14.75
CA LEU A 110 -5.58 -3.28 -13.31
C LEU A 110 -4.35 -2.57 -12.74
N LEU A 111 -4.57 -1.70 -11.76
CA LEU A 111 -3.50 -1.05 -11.01
C LEU A 111 -3.52 -1.59 -9.58
N LEU A 112 -2.40 -2.18 -9.17
CA LEU A 112 -2.17 -2.60 -7.80
C LEU A 112 -1.35 -1.53 -7.10
N LEU A 113 -1.90 -0.98 -6.02
CA LEU A 113 -1.14 -0.13 -5.11
C LEU A 113 -0.82 -0.93 -3.87
N LEU A 114 0.47 -1.06 -3.60
CA LEU A 114 0.97 -1.67 -2.38
C LEU A 114 1.39 -0.58 -1.42
N VAL A 115 0.65 -0.44 -0.32
CA VAL A 115 0.91 0.57 0.70
C VAL A 115 1.48 -0.11 1.93
N THR A 116 2.72 0.23 2.27
CA THR A 116 3.44 -0.31 3.43
C THR A 116 3.80 0.81 4.40
N GLY A 117 3.48 0.65 5.68
CA GLY A 117 3.83 1.60 6.72
C GLY A 117 5.04 1.12 7.51
N ASN A 118 6.13 1.90 7.49
CA ASN A 118 7.33 1.66 8.29
C ASN A 118 7.12 2.09 9.73
#